data_AF-A0AAJ1WZ90-F1
#
_entry.id   AF-A0AAJ1WZ90-F1
#
_cell.length_a   1.000
_cell.length_b   1.000
_cell.length_c   1.000
_cell.angle_alpha   90.00
_cell.angle_beta   90.00
_cell.angle_gamma   90.00
#
_symmetry.space_group_name_H-M   'P 1'
#
loop_
_entity.id
_entity.type
_entity.pdbx_description
1 polymer ?
#
loop_
_entity_poly.entity_id
_entity_poly.type
_entity_poly.pdbx_seq_one_letter_code
_entity_poly.pdbx_strand_id
1 'polypeptide(L)'
;MNRTIKDATVKVFHYNDLKSLRAHVLVFVTAYNFAKHLKALRRTTPFQTNCHAWTNDPDRFRINLHHFIPGPYIPAPTGEVAVRIHS
;
A
#
# COMPACT_ATOMS: atom_id res chain seq x y z
N MET A 1 6.27 2.02 13.12
CA MET A 1 5.02 1.35 12.70
C MET A 1 4.84 -0.03 13.31
N ASN A 2 5.88 -0.90 13.33
CA ASN A 2 5.77 -2.22 13.97
C ASN A 2 5.28 -2.17 15.42
N ARG A 3 5.74 -1.20 16.20
CA ARG A 3 5.20 -0.97 17.55
C ARG A 3 3.71 -0.63 17.54
N THR A 4 3.25 0.27 16.67
CA THR A 4 1.83 0.68 16.56
C THR A 4 0.93 -0.48 16.12
N ILE A 5 1.34 -1.24 15.11
CA ILE A 5 0.60 -2.45 14.66
C ILE A 5 0.56 -3.48 15.78
N LYS A 6 1.69 -3.70 16.47
CA LYS A 6 1.76 -4.63 17.61
C LYS A 6 0.88 -4.18 18.77
N ASP A 7 0.92 -2.91 19.15
CA ASP A 7 0.08 -2.39 20.24
C ASP A 7 -1.41 -2.47 19.89
N ALA A 8 -1.80 -2.15 18.66
CA ALA A 8 -3.19 -2.31 18.20
C ALA A 8 -3.63 -3.78 18.24
N THR A 9 -2.82 -4.69 17.72
CA THR A 9 -3.14 -6.12 17.63
C THR A 9 -3.09 -6.86 18.97
N VAL A 10 -2.26 -6.43 19.92
CA VAL A 10 -2.09 -7.11 21.22
C VAL A 10 -3.02 -6.55 22.29
N LYS A 11 -3.36 -5.26 22.27
CA LYS A 11 -4.09 -4.61 23.38
C LYS A 11 -5.47 -4.08 23.04
N VAL A 12 -5.74 -3.71 21.78
CA VAL A 12 -6.94 -2.93 21.43
C VAL A 12 -7.92 -3.73 20.57
N PHE A 13 -7.42 -4.60 19.69
CA PHE A 13 -8.24 -5.35 18.76
C PHE A 13 -8.13 -6.84 19.01
N HIS A 14 -9.22 -7.45 19.47
CA HIS A 14 -9.40 -8.91 19.42
C HIS A 14 -9.98 -9.27 18.05
N TYR A 15 -9.23 -10.03 17.26
CA TYR A 15 -9.69 -10.52 15.97
C TYR A 15 -10.43 -11.85 16.17
N ASN A 16 -11.67 -11.90 15.70
CA ASN A 16 -12.47 -13.13 15.73
C ASN A 16 -11.98 -14.14 14.69
N ASP A 17 -11.29 -13.68 13.64
CA ASP A 17 -10.87 -14.50 12.52
C ASP A 17 -9.66 -13.90 11.77
N LEU A 18 -9.03 -14.70 10.93
CA LEU A 18 -7.84 -14.27 10.19
C LEU A 18 -8.14 -13.19 9.13
N LYS A 19 -9.36 -13.11 8.59
CA LYS A 19 -9.72 -12.11 7.59
C LYS A 19 -9.80 -10.71 8.21
N SER A 20 -10.36 -10.58 9.41
CA SER A 20 -10.39 -9.29 10.13
C SER A 20 -8.99 -8.79 10.47
N LEU A 21 -8.06 -9.68 10.87
CA LEU A 21 -6.64 -9.32 11.04
C LEU A 21 -6.01 -8.85 9.72
N ARG A 22 -6.20 -9.58 8.62
CA ARG A 22 -5.65 -9.22 7.30
C ARG A 22 -6.17 -7.87 6.82
N ALA A 23 -7.47 -7.62 6.94
CA ALA A 23 -8.08 -6.36 6.54
C ALA A 23 -7.49 -5.19 7.33
N HIS A 24 -7.31 -5.35 8.65
CA HIS A 24 -6.76 -4.30 9.48
C HIS A 24 -5.28 -4.01 9.17
N VAL A 25 -4.47 -5.05 9.00
CA VAL A 25 -3.07 -4.89 8.58
C VAL A 25 -2.99 -4.20 7.23
N LEU A 26 -3.85 -4.55 6.27
CA LEU A 26 -3.90 -3.91 4.96
C LEU A 26 -4.19 -2.41 5.08
N VAL A 27 -5.16 -2.00 5.91
CA VAL A 27 -5.45 -0.57 6.14
C VAL A 27 -4.23 0.17 6.68
N PHE A 28 -3.52 -0.40 7.66
CA PHE A 28 -2.30 0.22 8.20
C PHE A 28 -1.20 0.34 7.15
N VAL A 29 -0.93 -0.73 6.39
CA VAL A 29 0.11 -0.75 5.36
C VAL A 29 -0.22 0.27 4.27
N THR A 30 -1.47 0.32 3.80
CA THR A 30 -1.94 1.29 2.81
C THR A 30 -1.79 2.72 3.31
N ALA A 31 -2.29 3.02 4.51
CA ALA A 31 -2.19 4.37 5.07
C ALA A 31 -0.72 4.82 5.24
N TYR A 32 0.16 3.92 5.66
CA TYR A 32 1.58 4.25 5.79
C TYR A 32 2.26 4.45 4.45
N ASN A 33 2.04 3.55 3.50
CA ASN A 33 2.72 3.61 2.21
C ASN A 33 2.27 4.82 1.40
N PHE A 34 0.99 5.19 1.46
CA PHE A 34 0.41 6.20 0.58
C PHE A 34 0.09 7.54 1.26
N ALA A 35 -0.26 7.57 2.55
CA ALA A 35 -0.68 8.81 3.21
C ALA A 35 0.38 9.39 4.16
N LYS A 36 1.31 8.57 4.67
CA LYS A 36 2.30 9.03 5.65
C LYS A 36 3.53 9.62 4.98
N HIS A 37 3.73 10.93 5.15
CA HIS A 37 4.99 11.58 4.79
C HIS A 37 6.03 11.38 5.90
N LEU A 38 7.22 10.90 5.54
CA LEU A 38 8.28 10.61 6.50
C LEU A 38 9.39 11.67 6.44
N LYS A 39 9.76 12.23 7.60
CA LYS A 39 10.85 13.22 7.71
C LYS A 39 12.18 12.66 7.19
N ALA A 40 12.47 11.38 7.47
CA ALA A 40 13.66 10.70 6.99
C ALA A 40 13.71 10.58 5.45
N LEU A 41 12.55 10.55 4.79
CA LEU A 41 12.42 10.49 3.33
C LEU A 41 12.14 11.87 2.73
N ARG A 42 12.70 12.94 3.33
CA ARG A 42 12.51 14.33 2.87
C ARG A 42 11.03 14.73 2.74
N ARG A 43 10.18 14.24 3.66
CA ARG A 43 8.73 14.45 3.65
C ARG A 43 8.02 13.90 2.41
N THR A 44 8.55 12.86 1.78
CA THR A 44 7.82 12.08 0.76
C THR A 44 7.13 10.87 1.39
N THR A 45 6.19 10.27 0.68
CA THR A 45 5.58 9.00 1.10
C THR A 45 6.52 7.83 0.78
N PRO A 46 6.45 6.72 1.55
CA PRO A 46 7.22 5.52 1.23
C PRO A 46 6.98 5.02 -0.19
N PHE A 47 5.73 5.07 -0.67
CA PHE A 47 5.39 4.67 -2.03
C PHE A 47 6.11 5.52 -3.08
N GLN A 48 6.06 6.85 -2.94
CA GLN A 48 6.76 7.76 -3.85
C GLN A 48 8.27 7.52 -3.86
N THR A 49 8.86 7.28 -2.70
CA THR A 49 10.29 6.95 -2.58
C THR A 49 10.62 5.67 -3.35
N ASN A 50 9.80 4.62 -3.21
CA ASN A 50 9.99 3.37 -3.92
C ASN A 50 9.82 3.53 -5.44
N CYS A 51 8.82 4.29 -5.90
CA CYS A 51 8.65 4.58 -7.32
C CYS A 51 9.86 5.30 -7.90
N HIS A 52 10.36 6.32 -7.19
CA HIS A 52 11.56 7.05 -7.62
C HIS A 52 12.79 6.14 -7.68
N ALA A 53 12.98 5.29 -6.67
CA ALA A 53 14.08 4.32 -6.66
C ALA A 53 13.96 3.31 -7.82
N TRP A 54 12.75 2.83 -8.12
CA TRP A 54 12.50 1.93 -9.25
C TRP A 54 12.77 2.60 -10.60
N THR A 55 12.33 3.84 -10.80
CA THR A 55 12.61 4.58 -12.04
C THR A 55 14.10 4.77 -12.28
N ASN A 56 14.88 4.96 -11.21
CA ASN A 56 16.33 5.18 -11.31
C ASN A 56 17.14 3.88 -11.47
N ASP A 57 16.70 2.78 -10.85
CA ASP A 57 17.41 1.50 -10.87
C ASP A 57 16.41 0.32 -10.77
N PRO A 58 15.73 -0.02 -11.88
CA PRO A 58 14.68 -1.03 -11.89
C PRO A 58 15.21 -2.45 -11.65
N ASP A 59 16.45 -2.73 -12.02
CA ASP A 59 17.07 -4.07 -11.92
C ASP A 59 17.27 -4.53 -10.46
N ARG A 60 17.33 -3.59 -9.51
CA ARG A 60 17.34 -3.89 -8.07
C ARG A 60 16.02 -4.47 -7.55
N PHE A 61 14.93 -4.33 -8.31
CA PHE A 61 13.60 -4.73 -7.88
C PHE A 61 13.17 -6.03 -8.58
N ARG A 62 12.75 -7.01 -7.79
CA ARG A 62 12.23 -8.29 -8.31
C ARG A 62 10.81 -8.19 -8.88
N ILE A 63 10.12 -7.08 -8.61
CA ILE A 63 8.71 -6.88 -8.95
C ILE A 63 8.53 -5.46 -9.51
N ASN A 64 7.79 -5.35 -10.61
CA ASN A 64 7.43 -4.06 -11.18
C ASN A 64 6.41 -3.33 -10.27
N LEU A 65 6.81 -2.17 -9.74
CA LEU A 65 6.01 -1.37 -8.81
C LEU A 65 4.83 -0.65 -9.50
N HIS A 66 4.87 -0.43 -10.82
CA HIS A 66 3.79 0.23 -11.55
C HIS A 66 2.48 -0.56 -11.56
N HIS A 67 2.54 -1.89 -11.47
CA HIS A 67 1.34 -2.73 -11.38
C HIS A 67 0.57 -2.54 -10.05
N PHE A 68 1.17 -1.90 -9.05
CA PHE A 68 0.53 -1.59 -7.78
C PHE A 68 0.03 -0.14 -7.69
N ILE A 69 0.19 0.66 -8.74
CA ILE A 69 -0.55 1.91 -8.87
C ILE A 69 -1.97 1.48 -9.21
N PRO A 70 -2.95 1.61 -8.28
CA PRO A 70 -4.32 1.55 -8.73
C PRO A 70 -4.46 2.73 -9.67
N GLY A 71 -4.81 2.48 -10.94
CA GLY A 71 -5.34 3.55 -11.78
C GLY A 71 -6.45 4.30 -11.01
N PRO A 72 -6.76 5.55 -11.37
CA PRO A 72 -7.80 6.32 -10.70
C PRO A 72 -9.03 5.43 -10.49
N TYR A 73 -9.43 5.24 -9.24
CA TYR A 73 -10.58 4.41 -8.89
C TYR A 73 -11.83 5.06 -9.47
N ILE A 74 -12.19 4.65 -10.69
CA ILE A 74 -13.50 4.89 -11.25
C ILE A 74 -14.33 3.71 -10.74
N PRO A 75 -15.27 3.90 -9.80
CA PRO A 75 -16.20 2.84 -9.45
C PRO A 75 -16.99 2.48 -10.72
N ALA A 76 -16.64 1.36 -11.34
CA ALA A 76 -17.39 0.83 -12.46
C ALA A 76 -18.79 0.49 -11.95
N PRO A 77 -19.87 0.97 -12.59
CA PRO A 77 -21.20 0.53 -12.26
C PRO A 77 -21.29 -0.95 -12.65
N THR A 78 -21.35 -1.82 -11.64
CA THR A 78 -21.75 -3.23 -11.78
C THR A 78 -20.90 -4.08 -12.73
N GLY A 79 -19.90 -4.75 -12.16
CA GLY A 79 -19.65 -6.17 -12.46
C GLY A 79 -19.15 -6.53 -13.85
N GLU A 80 -18.04 -5.94 -14.32
CA GLU A 80 -17.18 -6.62 -15.28
C GLU A 80 -15.74 -6.09 -15.23
N VAL A 81 -14.79 -7.02 -15.12
CA VAL A 81 -13.36 -6.72 -15.05
C VAL A 81 -12.85 -6.41 -16.45
N ALA A 82 -12.49 -5.16 -16.70
CA ALA A 82 -11.69 -4.79 -17.87
C ALA A 82 -10.62 -3.76 -17.47
N VAL A 83 -9.42 -4.23 -17.16
CA VAL A 83 -8.22 -3.37 -17.09
C VAL A 83 -7.76 -3.16 -18.54
N ARG A 84 -8.22 -2.08 -19.16
CA ARG A 84 -7.70 -1.63 -20.46
C ARG A 84 -6.38 -0.89 -20.23
N ILE A 85 -5.29 -1.50 -20.66
CA ILE A 85 -3.97 -0.86 -20.74
C ILE A 85 -3.92 -0.08 -22.06
N HIS A 86 -3.68 1.23 -21.99
CA HIS A 86 -3.14 1.96 -23.13
C HIS A 86 -1.72 2.41 -22.80
N SER A 87 -0.86 2.20 -23.80
CA SER A 87 0.57 2.49 -23.88
C SER A 87 0.92 3.95 -23.65
#